data_AF-A0A1Y2BLD5-F1
#
_entry.id   AF-A0A1Y2BLD5-F1
#
_cell.length_a   1.000
_cell.length_b   1.000
_cell.length_c   1.000
_cell.angle_alpha   90.00
_cell.angle_beta   90.00
_cell.angle_gamma   90.00
#
_symmetry.space_group_name_H-M   'P 1'
#
loop_
_entity.id
_entity.type
_entity.pdbx_description
1 polymer ?
#
loop_
_entity_poly.entity_id
_entity_poly.type
_entity_poly.pdbx_seq_one_letter_code
_entity_poly.pdbx_strand_id
1 'polypeptide(L)'
;MFNDIPCQFKVDVIHIIDSLRAMPTLSIPTSLPPGALYLTYKSCSTWPLPSHTGTSSDSPVHISILDSSFNPPTLAHLAIASSDPPPSSPSSSSSSSSSLPYTARLLLFSIRNVDKKPQPSDPSLEQRLSMVHLLAQRIPDLPIAVGILDEPTFAGKSHVVHNFLKTISTSTSSTSTETTTTTTTIGDRNILHFR
;
A
#
# COMPACT_ATOMS: atom_id res chain seq x y z
N MET A 1 -31.19 3.10 -7.66
CA MET A 1 -30.65 2.23 -6.60
C MET A 1 -29.19 2.59 -6.38
N PHE A 2 -28.93 3.66 -5.64
CA PHE A 2 -27.60 3.98 -5.11
C PHE A 2 -27.80 4.15 -3.61
N ASN A 3 -27.79 3.03 -2.89
CA ASN A 3 -27.90 3.05 -1.45
C ASN A 3 -26.50 3.13 -0.84
N ASP A 4 -26.38 4.10 0.07
CA ASP A 4 -25.53 4.13 1.26
C ASP A 4 -24.00 4.16 1.11
N ILE A 5 -23.46 5.38 1.16
CA ILE A 5 -22.19 5.65 1.84
C ILE A 5 -22.39 6.88 2.75
N PRO A 6 -22.56 6.74 4.08
CA PRO A 6 -22.45 7.87 4.98
C PRO A 6 -21.00 7.98 5.45
N CYS A 7 -20.14 8.63 4.66
CA CYS A 7 -18.82 9.08 5.13
C CYS A 7 -18.94 10.51 5.65
N GLN A 8 -19.67 10.70 6.74
CA GLN A 8 -19.68 11.97 7.46
C GLN A 8 -19.06 11.77 8.84
N PHE A 9 -17.72 11.72 8.88
CA PHE A 9 -16.97 11.67 10.15
C PHE A 9 -16.39 13.05 10.45
N LYS A 10 -17.15 13.82 11.23
CA LYS A 10 -16.66 15.02 11.93
C LYS A 10 -15.97 14.52 13.20
N VAL A 11 -14.68 14.84 13.42
CA VAL A 11 -13.93 14.31 14.57
C VAL A 11 -13.29 15.42 15.41
N ASP A 12 -13.74 15.50 16.66
CA ASP A 12 -13.12 16.24 17.76
C ASP A 12 -11.84 15.54 18.25
N VAL A 13 -10.83 16.33 18.65
CA VAL A 13 -9.50 15.88 19.10
C VAL A 13 -9.54 14.84 20.22
N ILE A 14 -10.59 14.84 21.06
CA ILE A 14 -10.77 13.91 22.19
C ILE A 14 -10.98 12.46 21.70
N HIS A 15 -11.65 12.25 20.57
CA HIS A 15 -11.93 10.91 20.03
C HIS A 15 -10.65 10.17 19.56
N ILE A 16 -9.58 10.92 19.26
CA ILE A 16 -8.30 10.34 18.80
C ILE A 16 -7.62 9.60 19.96
N ILE A 17 -7.66 10.17 21.17
CA ILE A 17 -7.02 9.57 22.35
C ILE A 17 -7.76 8.30 22.79
N ASP A 18 -9.09 8.30 22.76
CA ASP A 18 -9.87 7.12 23.10
C ASP A 18 -9.76 6.00 22.04
N SER A 19 -9.64 6.37 20.76
CA SER A 19 -9.39 5.41 19.67
C SER A 19 -8.01 4.75 19.75
N LEU A 20 -6.99 5.46 20.24
CA LEU A 20 -5.66 4.89 20.49
C LEU A 20 -5.66 3.85 21.61
N ARG A 21 -6.64 3.86 22.52
CA ARG A 21 -6.75 2.92 23.65
C ARG A 21 -7.45 1.62 23.29
N ALA A 22 -8.20 1.60 22.18
CA ALA A 22 -9.04 0.47 21.75
C ALA A 22 -8.50 -0.31 20.54
N MET A 23 -7.29 0.02 20.06
CA MET A 23 -6.70 -0.68 18.91
C MET A 23 -6.12 -2.04 19.33
N PRO A 24 -6.34 -3.12 18.54
CA PRO A 24 -5.62 -4.37 18.73
C PRO A 24 -4.12 -4.11 18.64
N THR A 25 -3.35 -4.73 19.53
CA THR A 25 -1.88 -4.67 19.53
C THR A 25 -1.34 -5.00 18.14
N LEU A 26 -0.70 -4.02 17.50
CA LEU A 26 -0.03 -4.23 16.22
C LEU A 26 1.08 -5.25 16.44
N SER A 27 0.92 -6.45 15.88
CA SER A 27 1.95 -7.49 15.85
C SER A 27 3.06 -7.07 14.90
N ILE A 28 3.91 -6.15 15.34
CA ILE A 28 5.08 -5.69 14.60
C ILE A 28 6.14 -6.77 14.71
N PRO A 29 6.74 -7.22 13.58
CA PRO A 29 7.85 -8.16 13.65
C PRO A 29 8.99 -7.55 14.47
N THR A 30 9.39 -8.24 15.54
CA THR A 30 10.43 -7.79 16.49
C THR A 30 11.80 -7.58 15.82
N SER A 31 12.00 -8.19 14.65
CA SER A 31 13.15 -7.96 13.77
C SER A 31 12.67 -8.02 12.32
N LEU A 32 12.89 -6.94 11.57
CA LEU A 32 12.70 -6.94 10.12
C LEU A 32 13.94 -7.53 9.44
N PRO A 33 13.78 -8.39 8.42
CA PRO A 33 14.89 -8.77 7.58
C PRO A 33 15.53 -7.49 6.97
N PRO A 34 16.86 -7.34 7.00
CA PRO A 34 17.53 -6.23 6.35
C PRO A 34 17.15 -6.16 4.87
N GLY A 35 16.82 -4.97 4.38
CA GLY A 35 16.45 -4.77 2.98
C GLY A 35 15.08 -5.32 2.58
N ALA A 36 14.20 -5.61 3.53
CA ALA A 36 12.81 -6.00 3.25
C ALA A 36 11.81 -4.88 3.59
N LEU A 37 10.76 -4.78 2.77
CA LEU A 37 9.57 -3.98 3.04
C LEU A 37 8.49 -4.89 3.61
N TYR A 38 7.94 -4.52 4.76
CA TYR A 38 6.82 -5.22 5.39
C TYR A 38 5.60 -4.31 5.44
N LEU A 39 4.47 -4.77 4.91
CA LEU A 39 3.22 -4.03 4.98
C LEU A 39 2.51 -4.34 6.29
N THR A 40 2.35 -3.33 7.13
CA THR A 40 1.65 -3.42 8.42
C THR A 40 0.16 -3.12 8.32
N TYR A 41 -0.24 -2.42 7.26
CA TYR A 41 -1.62 -2.07 6.98
C TYR A 41 -1.84 -2.01 5.47
N LYS A 42 -3.03 -2.44 5.03
CA LYS A 42 -3.56 -2.24 3.68
C LYS A 42 -5.04 -1.94 3.80
N SER A 43 -5.55 -0.96 3.06
CA SER A 43 -6.99 -0.69 3.00
C SER A 43 -7.76 -1.75 2.20
N CYS A 44 -7.08 -2.51 1.33
CA CYS A 44 -7.64 -3.65 0.60
C CYS A 44 -6.64 -4.80 0.44
N SER A 45 -7.14 -6.02 0.17
CA SER A 45 -6.29 -7.20 -0.01
C SER A 45 -5.43 -7.15 -1.26
N THR A 46 -5.94 -6.51 -2.31
CA THR A 46 -5.36 -6.43 -3.67
C THR A 46 -4.36 -5.29 -3.86
N TRP A 47 -4.13 -4.44 -2.85
CA TRP A 47 -3.15 -3.35 -2.95
C TRP A 47 -1.79 -3.87 -3.46
N PRO A 48 -1.11 -3.18 -4.40
CA PRO A 48 -1.44 -1.85 -4.97
C PRO A 48 -2.29 -1.91 -6.25
N LEU A 49 -2.83 -3.07 -6.60
CA LEU A 49 -3.55 -3.26 -7.85
C LEU A 49 -4.94 -2.58 -7.79
N PRO A 50 -5.35 -1.88 -8.85
CA PRO A 50 -6.69 -1.31 -8.92
C PRO A 50 -7.74 -2.43 -8.85
N SER A 51 -8.77 -2.22 -8.02
CA SER A 51 -9.93 -3.11 -8.01
C SER A 51 -10.59 -3.07 -9.39
N HIS A 52 -10.76 -4.23 -10.03
CA HIS A 52 -11.33 -4.37 -11.37
C HIS A 52 -12.79 -3.89 -11.42
N THR A 53 -13.02 -2.60 -11.55
CA THR A 53 -14.35 -2.05 -11.85
C THR A 53 -14.24 -1.09 -13.03
N GLY A 54 -14.10 -1.64 -14.23
CA GLY A 54 -14.50 -0.98 -15.48
C GLY A 54 -13.42 -0.40 -16.39
N THR A 55 -12.14 -0.37 -16.00
CA THR A 55 -11.05 0.08 -16.89
C THR A 55 -10.13 -1.08 -17.24
N SER A 56 -9.76 -1.20 -18.51
CA SER A 56 -8.88 -2.23 -19.06
C SER A 56 -7.67 -2.51 -18.16
N SER A 57 -7.37 -3.79 -17.95
CA SER A 57 -6.30 -4.35 -17.10
C SER A 57 -4.87 -3.90 -17.45
N ASP A 58 -4.73 -2.97 -18.40
CA ASP A 58 -3.47 -2.51 -18.99
C ASP A 58 -3.06 -1.11 -18.51
N SER A 59 -3.82 -0.53 -17.57
CA SER A 59 -3.49 0.78 -17.00
C SER A 59 -2.28 0.64 -16.06
N PRO A 60 -1.20 1.43 -16.23
CA PRO A 60 -0.01 1.30 -15.40
C PRO A 60 -0.32 1.65 -13.94
N VAL A 61 0.21 0.86 -13.01
CA VAL A 61 0.13 1.13 -11.57
C VAL A 61 0.99 2.36 -11.26
N HIS A 62 0.38 3.41 -10.72
CA HIS A 62 1.05 4.67 -10.38
C HIS A 62 0.89 4.95 -8.88
N ILE A 63 1.95 4.76 -8.10
CA ILE A 63 1.90 4.82 -6.64
C ILE A 63 2.53 6.12 -6.14
N SER A 64 1.80 6.87 -5.32
CA SER A 64 2.39 7.95 -4.52
C SER A 64 3.01 7.38 -3.24
N ILE A 65 4.26 7.73 -2.96
CA ILE A 65 5.00 7.24 -1.80
C ILE A 65 5.40 8.44 -0.94
N LEU A 66 4.92 8.47 0.30
CA LEU A 66 5.36 9.43 1.32
C LEU A 66 6.30 8.75 2.31
N ASP A 67 7.60 9.04 2.18
CA ASP A 67 8.65 8.59 3.09
C ASP A 67 8.90 9.63 4.20
N SER A 68 8.63 9.27 5.44
CA SER A 68 8.84 10.14 6.60
C SER A 68 9.12 9.34 7.86
N SER A 69 9.83 9.95 8.81
CA SER A 69 10.03 9.39 10.15
C SER A 69 8.75 9.41 11.02
N PHE A 70 7.73 10.16 10.57
CA PHE A 70 6.42 10.33 11.23
C PHE A 70 6.53 10.47 12.75
N ASN A 71 7.27 11.49 13.21
CA ASN A 71 7.55 11.72 14.63
C ASN A 71 7.00 13.08 15.12
N PRO A 72 5.72 13.15 15.53
CA PRO A 72 4.58 12.31 15.11
C PRO A 72 4.04 12.70 13.71
N PRO A 73 3.16 11.89 13.08
CA PRO A 73 2.41 12.35 11.91
C PRO A 73 1.55 13.59 12.23
N THR A 74 1.39 14.47 11.25
CA THR A 74 0.69 15.76 11.39
C THR A 74 -0.29 15.98 10.23
N LEU A 75 -1.11 17.03 10.31
CA LEU A 75 -1.99 17.42 9.20
C LEU A 75 -1.22 17.78 7.92
N ALA A 76 0.02 18.24 8.03
CA ALA A 76 0.87 18.47 6.86
C ALA A 76 1.18 17.16 6.13
N HIS A 77 1.45 16.09 6.87
CA HIS A 77 1.63 14.75 6.29
C HIS A 77 0.35 14.27 5.61
N LEU A 78 -0.83 14.51 6.21
CA LEU A 78 -2.12 14.18 5.60
C LEU A 78 -2.30 14.91 4.27
N ALA A 79 -2.05 16.22 4.26
CA ALA A 79 -2.21 17.05 3.06
C ALA A 79 -1.27 16.59 1.94
N ILE A 80 0.01 16.31 2.25
CA ILE A 80 0.98 15.82 1.27
C ILE A 80 0.61 14.43 0.77
N ALA A 81 0.24 13.51 1.65
CA ALA A 81 -0.15 12.16 1.24
C ALA A 81 -1.43 12.13 0.39
N SER A 82 -2.29 13.14 0.55
CA SER A 82 -3.56 13.25 -0.18
C SER A 82 -3.44 14.08 -1.47
N SER A 83 -2.28 14.65 -1.79
CA SER A 83 -2.14 15.52 -2.96
C SER A 83 -2.20 14.74 -4.27
N ASP A 84 -2.68 15.41 -5.30
CA ASP A 84 -2.63 14.93 -6.68
C ASP A 84 -1.20 14.98 -7.25
N PRO A 85 -0.94 14.25 -8.35
CA PRO A 85 0.33 14.36 -9.06
C PRO A 85 0.61 15.81 -9.48
N PRO A 86 1.88 16.24 -9.49
CA PRO A 86 2.24 17.55 -9.99
C PRO A 86 1.85 17.66 -11.48
N PRO A 87 1.44 18.85 -11.95
CA PRO A 87 1.10 19.05 -13.34
C PRO A 87 2.30 18.75 -14.23
N SER A 88 2.04 18.11 -15.37
CA SER A 88 3.05 17.91 -16.42
C SER A 88 3.66 19.25 -16.82
N SER A 89 4.99 19.32 -16.93
CA SER A 89 5.67 20.54 -17.40
C SER A 89 5.06 21.03 -18.73
N PRO A 90 4.83 22.34 -18.92
CA PRO A 90 4.19 22.90 -20.12
C PRO A 90 5.05 22.83 -21.40
N SER A 91 6.19 22.11 -21.38
CA SER A 91 7.16 22.07 -22.47
C SER A 91 6.82 21.11 -23.63
N SER A 92 5.71 20.38 -23.56
CA SER A 92 5.22 19.54 -24.66
C SER A 92 3.96 20.16 -25.27
N SER A 93 4.12 20.74 -26.45
CA SER A 93 3.10 21.42 -27.29
C SER A 93 2.03 20.47 -27.86
N SER A 94 1.67 19.41 -27.14
CA SER A 94 0.63 18.45 -27.49
C SER A 94 -0.53 18.57 -26.51
N SER A 95 -1.69 18.95 -27.01
CA SER A 95 -2.90 19.41 -26.33
C SER A 95 -3.66 18.38 -25.48
N SER A 96 -2.98 17.52 -24.72
CA SER A 96 -3.63 16.55 -23.82
C SER A 96 -2.67 15.91 -22.79
N SER A 97 -1.69 16.65 -22.24
CA SER A 97 -0.76 16.12 -21.23
C SER A 97 -1.27 16.30 -19.79
N SER A 98 -2.46 15.77 -19.48
CA SER A 98 -2.86 15.62 -18.06
C SER A 98 -1.97 14.56 -17.40
N SER A 99 -1.31 14.90 -16.29
CA SER A 99 -0.53 13.95 -15.49
C SER A 99 -1.41 12.77 -15.09
N LEU A 100 -0.93 11.53 -15.28
CA LEU A 100 -1.68 10.34 -14.91
C LEU A 100 -1.98 10.35 -13.39
N PRO A 101 -3.23 10.15 -12.97
CA PRO A 101 -3.58 10.13 -11.55
C PRO A 101 -2.85 9.01 -10.81
N TYR A 102 -2.70 9.15 -9.49
CA TYR A 102 -2.24 8.04 -8.66
C TYR A 102 -3.33 6.96 -8.58
N THR A 103 -2.93 5.70 -8.65
CA THR A 103 -3.82 4.54 -8.51
C THR A 103 -3.76 3.94 -7.11
N ALA A 104 -2.70 4.23 -6.35
CA ALA A 104 -2.53 3.78 -4.97
C ALA A 104 -1.57 4.70 -4.21
N ARG A 105 -1.58 4.58 -2.88
CA ARG A 105 -0.74 5.34 -1.96
C ARG A 105 0.04 4.42 -1.02
N LEU A 106 1.26 4.81 -0.65
CA LEU A 106 2.10 4.13 0.32
C LEU A 106 2.66 5.14 1.32
N LEU A 107 2.34 4.96 2.61
CA LEU A 107 3.05 5.63 3.69
C LEU A 107 4.23 4.75 4.09
N LEU A 108 5.44 5.25 3.86
CA LEU A 108 6.68 4.53 4.11
C LEU A 108 7.32 5.03 5.40
N PHE A 109 7.43 4.12 6.37
CA PHE A 109 8.05 4.39 7.65
C PHE A 109 9.39 3.66 7.74
N SER A 110 10.50 4.41 7.80
CA SER A 110 11.82 3.84 8.06
C SER A 110 12.16 3.86 9.54
N ILE A 111 12.51 2.68 10.08
CA ILE A 111 12.86 2.52 11.50
C ILE A 111 14.15 3.26 11.84
N ARG A 112 15.14 3.17 10.94
CA ARG A 112 16.42 3.88 11.06
C ARG A 112 16.48 4.97 10.02
N ASN A 113 16.42 6.22 10.45
CA ASN A 113 16.82 7.34 9.59
C ASN A 113 18.23 7.79 10.00
N VAL A 114 19.16 7.91 9.04
CA VAL A 114 20.57 8.28 9.29
C VAL A 114 20.67 9.60 10.06
N ASP A 115 19.72 10.50 9.79
CA ASP A 115 19.79 11.88 10.23
C ASP A 115 19.17 12.14 11.61
N LYS A 116 18.52 11.14 12.24
CA LYS A 116 17.80 11.36 13.51
C LYS A 116 17.99 10.21 14.50
N LYS A 117 18.74 10.47 15.56
CA LYS A 117 18.77 9.59 16.74
C LYS A 117 17.46 9.80 17.53
N PRO A 118 16.73 8.73 17.89
CA PRO A 118 15.54 8.84 18.72
C PRO A 118 15.91 9.47 20.06
N GLN A 119 15.16 10.51 20.47
CA GLN A 119 15.23 11.06 21.81
C GLN A 119 14.40 10.20 22.76
N PRO A 120 14.72 10.12 24.07
CA PRO A 120 13.94 9.35 25.04
C PRO A 120 12.47 9.80 25.16
N SER A 121 12.17 11.04 24.78
CA SER A 121 10.82 11.60 24.72
C SER A 121 10.08 11.30 23.42
N ASP A 122 10.76 10.72 22.42
CA ASP A 122 10.11 10.37 21.16
C ASP A 122 9.13 9.20 21.38
N PRO A 123 7.97 9.20 20.69
CA PRO A 123 7.06 8.08 20.75
C PRO A 123 7.72 6.78 20.27
N SER A 124 7.36 5.67 20.91
CA SER A 124 7.87 4.34 20.55
C SER A 124 7.53 4.01 19.09
N LEU A 125 8.24 3.03 18.52
CA LEU A 125 7.94 2.54 17.17
C LEU A 125 6.45 2.15 17.03
N GLU A 126 5.93 1.44 18.01
CA GLU A 126 4.53 0.97 18.02
C GLU A 126 3.55 2.14 18.07
N GLN A 127 3.83 3.15 18.89
CA GLN A 127 3.02 4.36 18.97
C GLN A 127 3.04 5.12 17.63
N ARG A 128 4.21 5.30 17.02
CA ARG A 128 4.33 5.96 15.72
C ARG A 128 3.56 5.20 14.64
N LEU A 129 3.67 3.87 14.60
CA LEU A 129 2.91 3.06 13.64
C LEU A 129 1.41 3.15 13.87
N SER A 130 0.96 3.11 15.12
CA SER A 130 -0.46 3.29 15.46
C SER A 130 -0.98 4.63 14.95
N MET A 131 -0.21 5.70 15.11
CA MET A 131 -0.58 7.03 14.61
C MET A 131 -0.56 7.10 13.07
N VAL A 132 0.39 6.44 12.41
CA VAL A 132 0.46 6.37 10.94
C VAL A 132 -0.71 5.56 10.37
N HIS A 133 -1.16 4.51 11.05
CA HIS A 133 -2.36 3.76 10.67
C HIS A 133 -3.61 4.64 10.74
N LEU A 134 -3.76 5.43 11.80
CA LEU A 134 -4.84 6.42 11.92
C LEU A 134 -4.75 7.51 10.85
N LEU A 135 -3.54 7.88 10.42
CA LEU A 135 -3.34 8.80 9.30
C LEU A 135 -3.78 8.16 7.98
N ALA A 136 -3.40 6.91 7.73
CA ALA A 136 -3.77 6.16 6.53
C ALA A 136 -5.29 6.05 6.36
N GLN A 137 -6.02 5.80 7.45
CA GLN A 137 -7.48 5.74 7.46
C GLN A 137 -8.15 7.09 7.12
N ARG A 138 -7.43 8.21 7.27
CA ARG A 138 -7.95 9.55 6.94
C ARG A 138 -7.68 9.98 5.50
N ILE A 139 -6.90 9.20 4.75
CA ILE A 139 -6.59 9.51 3.35
C ILE A 139 -7.70 8.89 2.48
N PRO A 140 -8.54 9.70 1.82
CA PRO A 140 -9.68 9.18 1.06
C PRO A 140 -9.26 8.67 -0.33
N ASP A 141 -10.23 8.07 -1.03
CA ASP A 141 -10.28 7.91 -2.50
C ASP A 141 -9.36 6.88 -3.17
N LEU A 142 -8.24 6.49 -2.57
CA LEU A 142 -7.31 5.52 -3.18
C LEU A 142 -6.92 4.37 -2.24
N PRO A 143 -6.68 3.15 -2.79
CA PRO A 143 -6.03 2.08 -2.05
C PRO A 143 -4.73 2.56 -1.40
N ILE A 144 -4.59 2.31 -0.10
CA ILE A 144 -3.45 2.78 0.68
C ILE A 144 -2.85 1.66 1.52
N ALA A 145 -1.52 1.65 1.64
CA ALA A 145 -0.80 0.77 2.54
C ALA A 145 0.16 1.55 3.43
N VAL A 146 0.49 0.95 4.58
CA VAL A 146 1.57 1.41 5.47
C VAL A 146 2.68 0.36 5.43
N GLY A 147 3.85 0.77 4.95
CA GLY A 147 5.04 -0.06 4.86
C GLY A 147 6.06 0.34 5.91
N ILE A 148 6.70 -0.66 6.52
CA ILE A 148 7.87 -0.49 7.37
C ILE A 148 9.08 -1.14 6.72
N LEU A 149 10.23 -0.48 6.81
CA LEU A 149 11.51 -1.04 6.40
C LEU A 149 12.62 -0.61 7.35
N ASP A 150 13.73 -1.33 7.29
CA ASP A 150 14.92 -1.04 8.07
C ASP A 150 16.09 -0.63 7.18
N GLU A 151 15.89 0.41 6.36
CA GLU A 151 16.87 0.91 5.41
C GLU A 151 17.17 2.42 5.63
N PRO A 152 18.41 2.77 5.98
CA PRO A 152 18.79 4.14 6.31
C PRO A 152 18.77 5.12 5.13
N THR A 153 19.21 4.69 3.96
CA THR A 153 19.50 5.62 2.85
C THR A 153 18.28 5.82 1.94
N PHE A 154 18.15 6.97 1.28
CA PHE A 154 17.06 7.17 0.30
C PHE A 154 17.16 6.16 -0.86
N ALA A 155 18.35 6.00 -1.43
CA ALA A 155 18.59 5.06 -2.53
C ALA A 155 18.30 3.60 -2.13
N GLY A 156 18.71 3.20 -0.93
CA GLY A 156 18.40 1.88 -0.40
C GLY A 156 16.89 1.68 -0.25
N LYS A 157 16.18 2.64 0.33
CA LYS A 157 14.71 2.57 0.49
C LYS A 157 14.02 2.39 -0.86
N SER A 158 14.42 3.18 -1.85
CA SER A 158 13.92 3.05 -3.22
C SER A 158 14.15 1.65 -3.78
N HIS A 159 15.36 1.10 -3.64
CA HIS A 159 15.68 -0.25 -4.12
C HIS A 159 14.79 -1.33 -3.47
N VAL A 160 14.63 -1.26 -2.16
CA VAL A 160 13.78 -2.18 -1.38
C VAL A 160 12.32 -2.12 -1.84
N VAL A 161 11.77 -0.91 -1.97
CA VAL A 161 10.39 -0.71 -2.43
C VAL A 161 10.20 -1.23 -3.86
N HIS A 162 11.12 -0.92 -4.78
CA HIS A 162 11.03 -1.39 -6.16
C HIS A 162 11.09 -2.92 -6.27
N ASN A 163 11.99 -3.56 -5.54
CA ASN A 163 12.09 -5.03 -5.54
C ASN A 163 10.80 -5.66 -5.02
N PHE A 164 10.26 -5.13 -3.92
CA PHE A 164 8.99 -5.58 -3.36
C PHE A 164 7.83 -5.47 -4.36
N LEU A 165 7.70 -4.32 -5.04
CA LEU A 165 6.65 -4.11 -6.05
C LEU A 165 6.79 -5.04 -7.25
N LYS A 166 8.02 -5.29 -7.72
CA LYS A 166 8.29 -6.26 -8.79
C LYS A 166 7.81 -7.66 -8.41
N THR A 167 8.10 -8.11 -7.20
CA THR A 167 7.66 -9.43 -6.71
C THR A 167 6.15 -9.55 -6.76
N ILE A 168 5.41 -8.53 -6.29
CA ILE A 168 3.94 -8.53 -6.32
C ILE A 168 3.41 -8.64 -7.75
N SER A 169 3.98 -7.87 -8.69
CA SER A 169 3.58 -7.94 -10.10
C SER A 169 3.83 -9.33 -10.70
N THR A 170 4.96 -9.97 -10.39
CA THR A 170 5.26 -11.31 -10.90
C THR A 170 4.36 -12.40 -10.33
N SER A 171 4.03 -12.36 -9.04
CA SER A 171 3.15 -13.36 -8.41
C SER A 171 1.73 -13.35 -8.95
N THR A 172 1.27 -12.23 -9.50
CA THR A 172 -0.08 -12.11 -10.07
C THR A 172 -0.20 -12.68 -11.48
N SER A 173 0.92 -12.85 -12.19
CA SER A 173 0.93 -13.40 -13.56
C SER A 173 0.91 -14.94 -13.59
N SER A 174 1.15 -15.60 -12.46
CA SER A 174 1.27 -17.07 -12.37
C SER A 174 -0.01 -17.81 -11.95
N THR A 175 -1.14 -17.13 -11.75
CA THR A 175 -2.43 -17.79 -11.44
C THR A 175 -3.31 -17.85 -12.68
N SER A 176 -2.97 -18.74 -13.61
CA SER A 176 -3.88 -19.21 -14.66
C SER A 176 -3.52 -20.66 -14.94
N THR A 177 -4.55 -21.50 -15.06
CA THR A 177 -4.55 -22.97 -15.28
C THR A 177 -4.19 -23.89 -14.11
N GLU A 178 -5.21 -24.26 -13.31
CA GLU A 178 -5.44 -25.68 -12.99
C GLU A 178 -6.92 -25.89 -12.56
N THR A 179 -7.82 -26.09 -13.52
CA THR A 179 -9.15 -26.67 -13.29
C THR A 179 -9.03 -28.17 -13.50
N THR A 180 -8.58 -28.89 -12.48
CA THR A 180 -8.64 -30.36 -12.47
C THR A 180 -10.03 -30.77 -12.01
N THR A 181 -10.87 -31.08 -12.98
CA THR A 181 -12.13 -31.82 -12.80
C THR A 181 -11.80 -33.24 -12.33
N THR A 182 -11.88 -33.50 -11.02
CA THR A 182 -11.79 -34.86 -10.48
C THR A 182 -13.19 -35.47 -10.41
N THR A 183 -13.65 -36.02 -11.54
CA THR A 183 -14.78 -36.96 -11.57
C THR A 183 -14.21 -38.38 -11.57
N THR A 184 -14.46 -39.07 -10.47
CA THR A 184 -14.37 -40.53 -10.30
C THR A 184 -14.91 -41.27 -11.53
N THR A 185 -14.14 -42.19 -12.14
CA THR A 185 -14.65 -43.47 -12.68
C THR A 185 -13.50 -44.43 -13.00
N ILE A 186 -13.71 -45.65 -12.54
CA ILE A 186 -12.96 -46.89 -12.67
C ILE A 186 -12.94 -47.40 -14.13
N GLY A 187 -11.83 -47.97 -14.57
CA GLY A 187 -11.84 -49.13 -15.47
C GLY A 187 -11.55 -48.91 -16.96
N ASP A 188 -10.58 -49.71 -17.43
CA ASP A 188 -10.47 -50.34 -18.75
C ASP A 188 -9.92 -49.59 -19.99
N ARG A 189 -8.73 -50.05 -20.38
CA ARG A 189 -8.26 -50.46 -21.73
C ARG A 189 -9.08 -49.99 -22.93
N ASN A 190 -8.46 -49.24 -23.86
CA ASN A 190 -8.05 -49.76 -25.17
C ASN A 190 -7.47 -48.70 -26.11
N ILE A 191 -6.62 -49.22 -26.98
CA ILE A 191 -5.99 -48.72 -28.20
C ILE A 191 -6.98 -48.02 -29.14
N LEU A 192 -6.59 -46.91 -29.80
CA LEU A 192 -6.53 -46.76 -31.27
C LEU A 192 -6.23 -45.32 -31.74
N HIS A 193 -5.65 -45.31 -32.94
CA HIS A 193 -4.91 -44.28 -33.66
C HIS A 193 -5.81 -43.52 -34.67
N PHE A 194 -5.26 -42.43 -35.24
CA PHE A 194 -5.74 -41.60 -36.38
C PHE A 194 -6.80 -40.53 -36.06
N ARG A 195 -6.69 -39.30 -36.59
CA ARG A 195 -6.00 -38.81 -37.79
C ARG A 195 -5.51 -37.37 -37.59
#